data_AF-A0A938VUS8-F1
#
_entry.id   AF-A0A938VUS8-F1
#
_cell.length_a   1.000
_cell.length_b   1.000
_cell.length_c   1.000
_cell.angle_alpha   90.00
_cell.angle_beta   90.00
_cell.angle_gamma   90.00
#
_symmetry.space_group_name_H-M   'P 1'
#
loop_
_entity.id
_entity.type
_entity.pdbx_description
1 polymer ?
#
loop_
_entity_poly.entity_id
_entity_poly.type
_entity_poly.pdbx_seq_one_letter_code
_entity_poly.pdbx_strand_id
1 'polypeptide(L)'
;MANIVYFDLETQKVAAEVGGWAHIDKMGLAVAVLYHSDRDAYAVYLEKDADKLIQDLRRADLVVGFNVLRFDYTVLSAYSVFDFSTVPTLDLMVSLEEKIGHRVGLDAVADATCGVKKTSTGMEAIQWWREGSRAKVAEYCCYDVKATKLVHEHGVRHGRVAYVSHKTMLKQYVKVDWATIGPVQPLLSAPFAAAA
;
A
#
# COMPACT_ATOMS: atom_id res chain seq x y z
N MET A 1 -12.67 -17.58 -5.29
CA MET A 1 -11.93 -16.75 -6.26
C MET A 1 -10.58 -16.44 -5.61
N ALA A 2 -9.52 -16.22 -6.38
CA ALA A 2 -8.25 -15.84 -5.76
C ALA A 2 -8.38 -14.51 -5.03
N ASN A 3 -7.73 -14.38 -3.87
CA ASN A 3 -7.79 -13.21 -3.02
C ASN A 3 -6.48 -12.43 -3.09
N ILE A 4 -6.44 -11.43 -3.96
CA ILE A 4 -5.47 -10.34 -3.90
C ILE A 4 -5.92 -9.40 -2.78
N VAL A 5 -5.03 -9.16 -1.83
CA VAL A 5 -5.22 -8.23 -0.73
C VAL A 5 -4.38 -6.98 -0.98
N TYR A 6 -4.99 -5.81 -0.89
CA TYR A 6 -4.30 -4.54 -0.97
C TYR A 6 -4.14 -3.96 0.42
N PHE A 7 -2.92 -3.56 0.78
CA PHE A 7 -2.53 -3.31 2.16
C PHE A 7 -1.75 -2.01 2.31
N ASP A 8 -2.08 -1.31 3.40
CA ASP A 8 -1.34 -0.18 3.95
C ASP A 8 -1.57 -0.10 5.47
N LEU A 9 -0.63 0.52 6.20
CA LEU A 9 -0.81 0.85 7.61
C LEU A 9 -0.29 2.25 7.96
N GLU A 10 -0.91 2.82 8.99
CA GLU A 10 -0.48 4.04 9.66
C GLU A 10 0.15 3.73 11.01
N THR A 11 1.15 4.53 11.40
CA THR A 11 1.88 4.33 12.65
C THR A 11 1.42 5.25 13.78
N GLN A 12 1.73 4.87 15.01
CA GLN A 12 1.41 5.70 16.19
C GLN A 12 2.42 6.83 16.40
N LYS A 13 3.66 6.62 15.94
CA LYS A 13 4.81 7.50 16.16
C LYS A 13 5.51 7.80 14.84
N VAL A 14 6.19 8.94 14.77
CA VAL A 14 7.13 9.25 13.69
C VAL A 14 8.50 8.62 13.96
N ALA A 15 9.33 8.48 12.92
CA ALA A 15 10.68 7.94 13.04
C ALA A 15 11.53 8.67 14.10
N ALA A 16 11.38 9.99 14.23
CA ALA A 16 12.13 10.78 15.22
C ALA A 16 11.82 10.37 16.69
N GLU A 17 10.62 9.91 16.98
CA GLU A 17 10.21 9.51 18.34
C GLU A 17 10.76 8.14 18.75
N VAL A 18 11.23 7.35 17.79
CA VAL A 18 11.75 5.99 18.01
C VAL A 18 13.28 5.91 17.84
N GLY A 19 13.95 7.04 17.64
CA GLY A 19 15.40 7.11 17.43
C GLY A 19 15.84 6.99 15.96
N GLY A 20 14.92 7.19 15.02
CA GLY A 20 15.17 7.23 13.58
C GLY A 20 14.69 6.00 12.82
N TRP A 21 14.93 5.99 11.51
CA TRP A 21 14.47 4.96 10.57
C TRP A 21 15.04 3.56 10.79
N ALA A 22 16.03 3.40 11.67
CA ALA A 22 16.54 2.09 12.08
C ALA A 22 15.62 1.37 13.09
N HIS A 23 14.56 2.04 13.56
CA HIS A 23 13.65 1.56 14.61
C HIS A 23 12.18 1.58 14.17
N ILE A 24 11.91 1.24 12.90
CA ILE A 24 10.56 1.21 12.33
C ILE A 24 9.63 0.29 13.14
N ASP A 25 10.14 -0.83 13.63
CA ASP A 25 9.46 -1.79 14.52
C ASP A 25 8.86 -1.12 15.77
N LYS A 26 9.45 -0.03 16.24
CA LYS A 26 9.00 0.68 17.46
C LYS A 26 7.95 1.75 17.21
N MET A 27 7.61 2.02 15.94
CA MET A 27 6.67 3.08 15.54
C MET A 27 5.22 2.74 15.92
N GLY A 28 4.92 1.44 16.07
CA GLY A 28 3.63 0.92 16.50
C GLY A 28 2.53 1.07 15.44
N LEU A 29 1.60 0.11 15.41
CA LEU A 29 0.44 0.09 14.52
C LEU A 29 -0.66 1.01 15.07
N ALA A 30 -1.06 2.05 14.33
CA ALA A 30 -2.24 2.85 14.65
C ALA A 30 -3.50 2.25 14.01
N VAL A 31 -3.48 2.16 12.68
CA VAL A 31 -4.55 1.58 11.85
C VAL A 31 -3.91 0.83 10.70
N ALA A 32 -4.44 -0.32 10.33
CA ALA A 32 -4.13 -0.98 9.07
C ALA A 32 -5.43 -1.18 8.29
N VAL A 33 -5.33 -1.11 6.97
CA VAL A 33 -6.46 -1.37 6.08
C VAL A 33 -6.08 -2.45 5.08
N LEU A 34 -6.97 -3.42 4.94
CA LEU A 34 -6.94 -4.39 3.85
C LEU A 34 -8.13 -4.14 2.93
N TYR A 35 -7.93 -4.25 1.63
CA TYR A 35 -9.03 -4.49 0.69
C TYR A 35 -8.89 -5.89 0.09
N HIS A 36 -9.95 -6.69 0.19
CA HIS A 36 -10.00 -8.05 -0.32
C HIS A 36 -10.73 -8.11 -1.66
N SER A 37 -10.06 -8.57 -2.70
CA SER A 37 -10.61 -8.64 -4.06
C SER A 37 -11.64 -9.77 -4.27
N ASP A 38 -11.61 -10.82 -3.46
CA ASP A 38 -12.56 -11.94 -3.56
C ASP A 38 -13.98 -11.58 -3.08
N ARG A 39 -14.08 -10.58 -2.20
CA ARG A 39 -15.33 -10.13 -1.56
C ARG A 39 -15.64 -8.65 -1.74
N ASP A 40 -14.81 -7.92 -2.50
CA ASP A 40 -14.94 -6.48 -2.76
C ASP A 40 -15.19 -5.65 -1.49
N ALA A 41 -14.36 -5.87 -0.46
CA ALA A 41 -14.58 -5.26 0.85
C ALA A 41 -13.30 -4.80 1.52
N TYR A 42 -13.39 -3.63 2.16
CA TYR A 42 -12.39 -3.14 3.09
C TYR A 42 -12.54 -3.81 4.46
N ALA A 43 -11.41 -4.02 5.13
CA ALA A 43 -11.32 -4.40 6.52
C ALA A 43 -10.33 -3.47 7.22
N VAL A 44 -10.72 -2.95 8.39
CA VAL A 44 -9.94 -1.99 9.18
C VAL A 44 -9.52 -2.67 10.48
N TYR A 45 -8.23 -2.58 10.80
CA TYR A 45 -7.62 -3.19 11.98
C TYR A 45 -7.01 -2.09 12.84
N LEU A 46 -7.19 -2.20 14.15
CA LEU A 46 -6.45 -1.42 15.13
C LEU A 46 -5.31 -2.27 15.69
N GLU A 47 -4.45 -1.66 16.52
CA GLU A 47 -3.34 -2.37 17.18
C GLU A 47 -3.77 -3.67 17.86
N LYS A 48 -4.90 -3.65 18.59
CA LYS A 48 -5.46 -4.83 19.28
C LYS A 48 -5.86 -5.99 18.35
N ASP A 49 -5.99 -5.71 17.05
CA ASP A 49 -6.37 -6.66 16.01
C ASP A 49 -5.16 -7.11 15.17
N ALA A 50 -3.93 -6.76 15.56
CA ALA A 50 -2.71 -7.11 14.83
C ALA A 50 -2.60 -8.61 14.49
N ASP A 51 -2.95 -9.49 15.43
CA ASP A 51 -2.95 -10.94 15.18
C ASP A 51 -3.90 -11.35 14.03
N LYS A 52 -5.07 -10.72 13.94
CA LYS A 52 -6.05 -10.98 12.87
C LYS A 52 -5.56 -10.43 11.54
N LEU A 53 -5.00 -9.22 11.55
CA LEU A 53 -4.37 -8.61 10.36
C LEU A 53 -3.31 -9.54 9.78
N ILE A 54 -2.40 -10.05 10.63
CA ILE A 54 -1.30 -10.94 10.21
C ILE A 54 -1.85 -12.26 9.67
N GLN A 55 -2.91 -12.82 10.29
CA GLN A 55 -3.58 -14.01 9.77
C GLN A 55 -4.20 -13.78 8.38
N ASP A 56 -4.79 -12.61 8.15
CA ASP A 56 -5.40 -12.29 6.86
C ASP A 56 -4.34 -12.05 5.78
N LEU A 57 -3.24 -11.35 6.09
CA LEU A 57 -2.08 -11.21 5.20
C LEU A 57 -1.49 -12.58 4.82
N ARG A 58 -1.36 -13.48 5.79
CA ARG A 58 -0.84 -14.85 5.57
C ARG A 58 -1.75 -15.68 4.65
N ARG A 59 -3.05 -15.43 4.65
CA ARG A 59 -4.05 -16.18 3.86
C ARG A 59 -4.24 -15.62 2.45
N ALA A 60 -3.73 -14.43 2.17
CA ALA A 60 -3.83 -13.82 0.85
C ALA A 60 -3.06 -14.63 -0.19
N ASP A 61 -3.62 -14.76 -1.39
CA ASP A 61 -2.91 -15.38 -2.51
C ASP A 61 -1.82 -14.43 -3.07
N LEU A 62 -2.01 -13.12 -2.86
CA LEU A 62 -1.05 -12.06 -3.14
C LEU A 62 -1.37 -10.84 -2.27
N VAL A 63 -0.38 -10.31 -1.56
CA VAL A 63 -0.44 -8.98 -0.94
C VAL A 63 0.16 -7.94 -1.89
N VAL A 64 -0.56 -6.85 -2.13
CA VAL A 64 -0.08 -5.72 -2.92
C VAL A 64 -0.06 -4.49 -2.03
N GLY A 65 1.11 -3.86 -1.90
CA GLY A 65 1.31 -2.68 -1.05
C GLY A 65 2.30 -1.71 -1.68
N PHE A 66 2.58 -0.61 -0.98
CA PHE A 66 3.53 0.41 -1.43
C PHE A 66 4.60 0.64 -0.35
N ASN A 67 5.83 0.17 -0.57
CA ASN A 67 6.91 0.15 0.43
C ASN A 67 6.61 -0.76 1.65
N VAL A 68 5.72 -1.73 1.46
CA VAL A 68 5.28 -2.73 2.44
C VAL A 68 6.42 -3.59 2.98
N LEU A 69 7.36 -3.99 2.12
CA LEU A 69 8.44 -4.91 2.50
C LEU A 69 9.39 -4.27 3.51
N ARG A 70 9.73 -3.00 3.29
CA ARG A 70 10.68 -2.27 4.13
C ARG A 70 10.00 -1.65 5.35
N PHE A 71 8.76 -1.21 5.23
CA PHE A 71 8.10 -0.42 6.25
C PHE A 71 7.04 -1.21 7.01
N ASP A 72 5.91 -1.50 6.38
CA ASP A 72 4.73 -2.08 7.01
C ASP A 72 5.03 -3.42 7.69
N TYR A 73 5.72 -4.34 6.99
CA TYR A 73 6.14 -5.62 7.58
C TYR A 73 7.13 -5.44 8.72
N THR A 74 8.00 -4.43 8.67
CA THR A 74 8.91 -4.10 9.79
C THR A 74 8.12 -3.59 10.99
N VAL A 75 7.08 -2.76 10.80
CA VAL A 75 6.18 -2.35 11.89
C VAL A 75 5.46 -3.56 12.48
N LEU A 76 4.92 -4.45 11.62
CA LEU A 76 4.20 -5.64 12.08
C LEU A 76 5.10 -6.69 12.76
N SER A 77 6.41 -6.69 12.48
CA SER A 77 7.37 -7.60 13.14
C SER A 77 7.44 -7.42 14.66
N ALA A 78 7.03 -6.26 15.19
CA ALA A 78 6.93 -6.03 16.62
C ALA A 78 5.77 -6.79 17.29
N TYR A 79 4.80 -7.25 16.51
CA TYR A 79 3.58 -7.90 16.99
C TYR A 79 3.60 -9.42 16.82
N SER A 80 4.52 -9.97 16.03
CA SER A 80 4.58 -11.41 15.77
C SER A 80 5.98 -11.87 15.36
N VAL A 81 6.32 -13.11 15.71
CA VAL A 81 7.51 -13.81 15.21
C VAL A 81 7.32 -14.37 13.79
N PHE A 82 6.17 -14.11 13.16
CA PHE A 82 5.87 -14.58 11.82
C PHE A 82 6.84 -13.98 10.79
N ASP A 83 7.35 -14.84 9.91
CA ASP A 83 8.24 -14.44 8.83
C ASP A 83 7.43 -13.93 7.61
N PHE A 84 7.30 -12.61 7.51
CA PHE A 84 6.59 -11.95 6.41
C PHE A 84 7.25 -12.16 5.04
N SER A 85 8.51 -12.60 4.97
CA SER A 85 9.14 -12.93 3.67
C SER A 85 8.47 -14.13 2.98
N THR A 86 7.71 -14.93 3.73
CA THR A 86 6.93 -16.05 3.20
C THR A 86 5.60 -15.62 2.55
N VAL A 87 5.18 -14.37 2.74
CA VAL A 87 3.93 -13.85 2.16
C VAL A 87 4.16 -13.49 0.69
N PRO A 88 3.41 -14.08 -0.27
CA PRO A 88 3.48 -13.65 -1.66
C PRO A 88 3.16 -12.16 -1.76
N THR A 89 4.15 -11.34 -2.08
CA THR A 89 4.04 -9.88 -1.99
C THR A 89 4.51 -9.22 -3.28
N LEU A 90 3.71 -8.28 -3.79
CA LEU A 90 4.10 -7.30 -4.79
C LEU A 90 4.19 -5.92 -4.14
N ASP A 91 5.41 -5.45 -3.91
CA ASP A 91 5.67 -4.09 -3.46
C ASP A 91 5.85 -3.16 -4.66
N LEU A 92 4.88 -2.27 -4.86
CA LEU A 92 4.87 -1.38 -6.01
C LEU A 92 6.03 -0.38 -5.98
N MET A 93 6.48 0.08 -4.81
CA MET A 93 7.61 1.01 -4.73
C MET A 93 8.90 0.30 -5.18
N VAL A 94 9.14 -0.91 -4.68
CA VAL A 94 10.33 -1.70 -5.04
C VAL A 94 10.34 -2.00 -6.53
N SER A 95 9.22 -2.50 -7.07
CA SER A 95 9.12 -2.82 -8.49
C SER A 95 9.34 -1.60 -9.40
N LEU A 96 8.91 -0.40 -8.96
CA LEU A 96 9.15 0.84 -9.70
C LEU A 96 10.59 1.34 -9.54
N GLU A 97 11.14 1.28 -8.32
CA GLU A 97 12.53 1.69 -8.03
C GLU A 97 13.52 0.91 -8.88
N GLU A 98 13.33 -0.40 -9.04
CA GLU A 98 14.17 -1.27 -9.90
C GLU A 98 14.20 -0.81 -11.36
N LYS A 99 13.10 -0.26 -11.87
CA LYS A 99 12.97 0.15 -13.28
C LYS A 99 13.32 1.62 -13.51
N ILE A 100 13.10 2.47 -12.51
CA ILE A 100 13.29 3.93 -12.57
C ILE A 100 14.68 4.35 -12.05
N GLY A 101 15.29 3.54 -11.18
CA GLY A 101 16.58 3.80 -10.53
C GLY A 101 16.50 4.76 -9.33
N HIS A 102 15.30 5.13 -8.89
CA HIS A 102 15.06 5.88 -7.66
C HIS A 102 13.60 5.68 -7.19
N ARG A 103 13.34 5.96 -5.92
CA ARG A 103 12.01 5.87 -5.33
C ARG A 103 11.08 6.94 -5.84
N VAL A 104 9.82 6.55 -6.04
CA VAL A 104 8.69 7.43 -6.35
C VAL A 104 7.62 7.24 -5.28
N GLY A 105 6.94 8.32 -4.89
CA GLY A 105 5.85 8.26 -3.91
C GLY A 105 4.54 7.78 -4.53
N LEU A 106 3.68 7.14 -3.73
CA LEU A 106 2.39 6.61 -4.18
C LEU A 106 1.52 7.71 -4.80
N ASP A 107 1.39 8.86 -4.15
CA ASP A 107 0.56 9.97 -4.66
C ASP A 107 1.02 10.45 -6.05
N ALA A 108 2.33 10.53 -6.28
CA ALA A 108 2.89 10.95 -7.57
C ALA A 108 2.59 9.93 -8.68
N VAL A 109 2.60 8.64 -8.36
CA VAL A 109 2.28 7.56 -9.31
C VAL A 109 0.77 7.48 -9.53
N ALA A 110 -0.02 7.58 -8.46
CA ALA A 110 -1.48 7.49 -8.50
C ALA A 110 -2.11 8.67 -9.26
N ASP A 111 -1.64 9.90 -9.03
CA ASP A 111 -2.10 11.07 -9.78
C ASP A 111 -1.70 10.96 -11.25
N ALA A 112 -0.42 10.69 -11.53
CA ALA A 112 0.05 10.58 -12.90
C ALA A 112 -0.62 9.43 -13.67
N THR A 113 -0.92 8.31 -13.03
CA THR A 113 -1.49 7.13 -13.69
C THR A 113 -3.01 7.18 -13.77
N CYS A 114 -3.67 7.54 -12.68
CA CYS A 114 -5.11 7.40 -12.50
C CYS A 114 -5.85 8.72 -12.24
N GLY A 115 -5.14 9.86 -12.11
CA GLY A 115 -5.74 11.15 -11.75
C GLY A 115 -6.24 11.23 -10.30
N VAL A 116 -5.79 10.31 -9.44
CA VAL A 116 -6.18 10.27 -8.03
C VAL A 116 -5.28 11.21 -7.24
N LYS A 117 -5.86 12.27 -6.70
CA LYS A 117 -5.15 13.25 -5.85
C LYS A 117 -5.60 13.10 -4.41
N LYS A 118 -4.64 13.10 -3.50
CA LYS A 118 -4.90 13.25 -2.08
C LYS A 118 -4.67 14.69 -1.65
N THR A 119 -5.39 15.08 -0.60
CA THR A 119 -5.24 16.37 0.08
C THR A 119 -4.52 16.26 1.41
N SER A 120 -4.30 15.03 1.91
CA SER A 120 -3.75 14.77 3.24
C SER A 120 -2.45 13.97 3.20
N THR A 121 -1.68 14.04 4.29
CA THR A 121 -0.35 13.42 4.42
C THR A 121 -0.25 12.46 5.63
N GLY A 122 0.69 11.53 5.62
CA GLY A 122 0.92 10.62 6.76
C GLY A 122 1.25 11.33 8.08
N MET A 123 1.79 12.55 8.02
CA MET A 123 2.00 13.37 9.22
C MET A 123 0.68 13.80 9.86
N GLU A 124 -0.36 14.07 9.06
CA GLU A 124 -1.70 14.37 9.57
C GLU A 124 -2.37 13.13 10.15
N ALA A 125 -2.14 11.94 9.57
CA ALA A 125 -2.64 10.68 10.11
C ALA A 125 -2.13 10.43 11.54
N ILE A 126 -0.83 10.65 11.79
CA ILE A 126 -0.25 10.56 13.14
C ILE A 126 -0.87 11.60 14.10
N GLN A 127 -1.14 12.82 13.62
CA GLN A 127 -1.80 13.83 14.43
C GLN A 127 -3.23 13.42 14.81
N TRP A 128 -4.03 12.93 13.86
CA TRP A 128 -5.37 12.40 14.13
C TRP A 128 -5.34 11.21 15.07
N TRP A 129 -4.33 10.35 14.97
CA TRP A 129 -4.13 9.26 15.93
C TRP A 129 -3.92 9.79 17.36
N ARG A 130 -3.08 10.80 17.55
CA ARG A 130 -2.85 11.41 18.86
C ARG A 130 -4.12 12.08 19.42
N GLU A 131 -4.95 12.64 18.54
CA GLU A 131 -6.19 13.32 18.91
C GLU A 131 -7.37 12.39 19.22
N GLY A 132 -7.22 11.07 19.09
CA GLY A 132 -8.37 10.17 19.27
C GLY A 132 -9.21 9.94 18.00
N SER A 133 -8.84 10.55 16.86
CA SER A 133 -9.62 10.56 15.61
C SER A 133 -9.38 9.32 14.74
N ARG A 134 -9.64 8.12 15.28
CA ARG A 134 -9.37 6.84 14.58
C ARG A 134 -10.06 6.72 13.21
N ALA A 135 -11.27 7.26 13.08
CA ALA A 135 -12.02 7.23 11.82
C ALA A 135 -11.30 7.99 10.70
N LYS A 136 -10.67 9.14 11.00
CA LYS A 136 -9.91 9.90 10.00
C LYS A 136 -8.64 9.17 9.54
N VAL A 137 -7.95 8.52 10.48
CA VAL A 137 -6.79 7.68 10.17
C VAL A 137 -7.20 6.51 9.28
N ALA A 138 -8.32 5.85 9.61
CA ALA A 138 -8.85 4.75 8.80
C ALA A 138 -9.29 5.23 7.41
N GLU A 139 -9.94 6.39 7.30
CA GLU A 139 -10.34 6.96 6.02
C GLU A 139 -9.11 7.25 5.14
N TYR A 140 -8.07 7.86 5.71
CA TYR A 140 -6.81 8.12 5.00
C TYR A 140 -6.15 6.83 4.52
N CYS A 141 -5.99 5.84 5.39
CA CYS A 141 -5.41 4.55 5.03
C CYS A 141 -6.27 3.81 3.98
N CYS A 142 -7.61 3.94 4.01
CA CYS A 142 -8.47 3.44 2.93
C CYS A 142 -8.18 4.11 1.59
N TYR A 143 -7.89 5.42 1.57
CA TYR A 143 -7.48 6.11 0.35
C TYR A 143 -6.14 5.60 -0.18
N ASP A 144 -5.16 5.35 0.69
CA ASP A 144 -3.87 4.75 0.34
C ASP A 144 -4.02 3.36 -0.28
N VAL A 145 -4.84 2.49 0.34
CA VAL A 145 -5.18 1.18 -0.20
C VAL A 145 -5.90 1.29 -1.55
N LYS A 146 -6.85 2.21 -1.69
CA LYS A 146 -7.56 2.47 -2.95
C LYS A 146 -6.60 2.92 -4.06
N ALA A 147 -5.69 3.85 -3.76
CA ALA A 147 -4.71 4.35 -4.70
C ALA A 147 -3.76 3.24 -5.16
N THR A 148 -3.24 2.45 -4.21
CA THR A 148 -2.41 1.26 -4.48
C THR A 148 -3.15 0.28 -5.39
N LYS A 149 -4.44 0.00 -5.10
CA LYS A 149 -5.28 -0.86 -5.93
C LYS A 149 -5.42 -0.34 -7.35
N LEU A 150 -5.78 0.93 -7.52
CA LEU A 150 -5.97 1.53 -8.85
C LEU A 150 -4.68 1.52 -9.67
N VAL A 151 -3.54 1.83 -9.07
CA VAL A 151 -2.23 1.80 -9.73
C VAL A 151 -1.88 0.37 -10.17
N HIS A 152 -1.98 -0.61 -9.26
CA HIS A 152 -1.69 -2.01 -9.58
C HIS A 152 -2.57 -2.52 -10.72
N GLU A 153 -3.88 -2.32 -10.63
CA GLU A 153 -4.81 -2.77 -11.66
C GLU A 153 -4.56 -2.08 -13.01
N HIS A 154 -4.23 -0.79 -13.01
CA HIS A 154 -3.86 -0.10 -14.24
C HIS A 154 -2.59 -0.72 -14.85
N GLY A 155 -1.57 -0.97 -14.03
CA GLY A 155 -0.31 -1.58 -14.45
C GLY A 155 -0.51 -2.99 -15.03
N VAL A 156 -1.35 -3.82 -14.39
CA VAL A 156 -1.71 -5.16 -14.89
C VAL A 156 -2.37 -5.08 -16.27
N ARG A 157 -3.34 -4.16 -16.45
CA ARG A 157 -4.08 -4.06 -17.72
C ARG A 157 -3.29 -3.44 -18.86
N HIS A 158 -2.45 -2.46 -18.57
CA HIS A 158 -1.80 -1.64 -19.60
C HIS A 158 -0.30 -1.94 -19.77
N GLY A 159 0.30 -2.75 -18.90
CA GLY A 159 1.72 -3.06 -18.91
C GLY A 159 2.62 -1.84 -18.65
N ARG A 160 2.06 -0.76 -18.12
CA ARG A 160 2.79 0.47 -17.75
C ARG A 160 2.03 1.28 -16.72
N VAL A 161 2.75 2.11 -15.98
CA VAL A 161 2.22 3.19 -15.13
C VAL A 161 2.94 4.49 -15.44
N ALA A 162 2.46 5.60 -14.90
CA ALA A 162 3.09 6.91 -15.06
C ALA A 162 3.52 7.50 -13.70
N TYR A 163 4.52 8.38 -13.73
CA TYR A 163 4.95 9.16 -12.58
C TYR A 163 5.44 10.54 -13.04
N VAL A 164 5.48 11.52 -12.14
CA VAL A 164 6.10 12.82 -12.42
C VAL A 164 7.55 12.81 -11.94
N SER A 165 8.48 13.08 -12.84
CA SER A 165 9.91 13.15 -12.50
C SER A 165 10.20 14.42 -11.70
N HIS A 166 10.76 14.29 -10.50
CA HIS A 166 11.20 15.45 -9.70
C HIS A 166 12.30 16.27 -10.37
N LYS A 167 13.07 15.69 -11.32
CA LYS A 167 14.14 16.39 -12.04
C LYS A 167 13.62 17.27 -13.17
N THR A 168 12.61 16.80 -13.89
CA THR A 168 12.12 17.47 -15.12
C THR A 168 10.74 18.09 -14.96
N MET A 169 10.01 17.72 -13.90
CA MET A 169 8.60 18.03 -13.69
C MET A 169 7.67 17.52 -14.82
N LEU A 170 8.17 16.58 -15.63
CA LEU A 170 7.42 15.97 -16.72
C LEU A 170 6.87 14.61 -16.30
N LYS A 171 5.68 14.30 -16.84
CA LYS A 171 5.07 12.97 -16.75
C LYS A 171 5.86 11.99 -17.60
N GLN A 172 6.33 10.91 -16.99
CA GLN A 172 7.05 9.82 -17.61
C GLN A 172 6.28 8.51 -17.45
N TYR A 173 6.50 7.56 -18.36
CA TYR A 173 5.89 6.23 -18.30
C TYR A 173 6.96 5.19 -18.02
N VAL A 174 6.63 4.23 -17.18
CA VAL A 174 7.46 3.07 -16.85
C VAL A 174 6.70 1.80 -17.19
N LYS A 175 7.34 0.89 -17.92
CA LYS A 175 6.77 -0.43 -18.25
C LYS A 175 6.74 -1.28 -16.98
N VAL A 176 5.68 -2.05 -16.78
CA VAL A 176 5.55 -2.99 -15.66
C VAL A 176 5.04 -4.34 -16.17
N ASP A 177 5.42 -5.39 -15.46
CA ASP A 177 5.15 -6.80 -15.76
C ASP A 177 4.25 -7.45 -14.70
N TRP A 178 3.50 -6.64 -13.94
CA TRP A 178 2.64 -7.10 -12.84
C TRP A 178 1.55 -8.10 -13.28
N ALA A 179 1.21 -8.14 -14.58
CA ALA A 179 0.30 -9.13 -15.16
C ALA A 179 0.80 -10.59 -15.01
N THR A 180 2.09 -10.81 -14.72
CA THR A 180 2.68 -12.14 -14.51
C THR A 180 2.90 -12.47 -13.04
N ILE A 181 2.44 -11.63 -12.10
CA ILE A 181 2.69 -11.78 -10.66
C ILE A 181 1.38 -12.11 -9.95
N GLY A 182 1.27 -13.34 -9.43
CA GLY A 182 0.10 -13.79 -8.69
C GLY A 182 -1.16 -14.01 -9.54
N PRO A 183 -2.33 -14.16 -8.90
CA PRO A 183 -3.56 -14.59 -9.56
C PRO A 183 -4.36 -13.42 -10.16
N VAL A 184 -3.73 -12.65 -11.04
CA VAL A 184 -4.26 -11.39 -11.61
C VAL A 184 -5.15 -11.57 -12.84
N GLN A 185 -5.42 -12.81 -13.27
CA GLN A 185 -6.24 -13.10 -14.46
C GLN A 185 -7.64 -12.46 -14.43
N PRO A 186 -8.34 -12.38 -13.28
CA PRO A 186 -9.63 -11.66 -13.20
C PRO A 186 -9.52 -10.17 -13.55
N LEU A 187 -8.37 -9.53 -13.28
CA LEU A 187 -8.17 -8.11 -13.55
C LEU A 187 -8.04 -7.80 -15.05
N LEU A 188 -7.56 -8.75 -15.85
CA LEU A 188 -7.39 -8.62 -17.30
C LEU A 188 -8.70 -8.71 -18.09
N SER A 189 -9.74 -9.32 -17.50
CA SER A 189 -11.03 -9.57 -18.15
C SER A 189 -12.16 -8.62 -17.72
N ALA A 190 -11.97 -7.88 -16.63
CA ALA A 190 -12.98 -6.95 -16.11
C ALA A 190 -13.01 -5.63 -16.93
N PRO A 191 -14.21 -5.12 -17.29
CA PRO A 191 -14.33 -3.80 -17.90
C PRO A 191 -13.81 -2.71 -16.94
N PHE A 192 -13.01 -1.78 -17.44
CA PHE A 192 -12.44 -0.68 -16.65
C PHE A 192 -13.55 0.27 -16.23
N ALA A 193 -13.92 0.27 -14.94
CA ALA A 193 -14.64 1.37 -14.35
C ALA A 193 -13.68 2.56 -14.32
N ALA A 194 -13.73 3.40 -15.35
CA ALA A 194 -13.07 4.70 -15.32
C ALA A 194 -13.57 5.44 -14.08
N ALA A 195 -12.65 5.99 -13.30
CA ALA A 195 -12.97 6.85 -12.16
C ALA A 195 -13.94 7.94 -12.65
N ALA A 196 -15.20 7.83 -12.23
CA ALA A 196 -16.20 8.87 -12.37
C ALA A 196 -16.02 9.90 -11.24
#